data_AF-A0A7C1LV40-F1
#
_entry.id   AF-A0A7C1LV40-F1
#
_cell.length_a   1.000
_cell.length_b   1.000
_cell.length_c   1.000
_cell.angle_alpha   90.00
_cell.angle_beta   90.00
_cell.angle_gamma   90.00
#
_symmetry.space_group_name_H-M   'P 1'
#
loop_
_entity.id
_entity.type
_entity.pdbx_description
1 polymer ?
#
loop_
_entity_poly.entity_id
_entity_poly.type
_entity_poly.pdbx_seq_one_letter_code
_entity_poly.pdbx_strand_id
1 'polypeptide(L)' 'MKTSQALYDAIEAVERLRKAMVLDLDDSDLKAKGLVWIRWGISIIDQVYRILEGVRDSLNEGD' A
#
# COMPACT_ATOMS: atom_id res chain seq x y z
N MET A 1 -18.46 12.91 -9.75
CA MET A 1 -16.99 12.91 -9.98
C MET A 1 -16.48 11.48 -9.94
N LYS A 2 -15.92 10.94 -11.02
CA LYS A 2 -15.38 9.56 -11.04
C LYS A 2 -13.90 9.49 -10.60
N THR A 3 -13.13 10.56 -10.80
CA THR A 3 -11.70 10.61 -10.48
C THR A 3 -11.41 10.57 -8.98
N SER A 4 -12.24 11.24 -8.17
CA SER A 4 -12.11 11.23 -6.71
C SER A 4 -12.37 9.82 -6.15
N GLN A 5 -13.46 9.15 -6.56
CA GLN A 5 -13.77 7.78 -6.11
C GLN A 5 -12.66 6.78 -6.47
N ALA A 6 -12.13 6.83 -7.69
CA ALA A 6 -11.06 5.93 -8.12
C ALA A 6 -9.78 6.07 -7.27
N LEU A 7 -9.49 7.28 -6.78
CA LEU A 7 -8.36 7.50 -5.88
C LEU A 7 -8.58 6.86 -4.51
N TYR A 8 -9.77 7.03 -3.92
CA TYR A 8 -10.11 6.41 -2.64
C TYR A 8 -10.10 4.87 -2.74
N ASP A 9 -10.65 4.31 -3.83
CA ASP A 9 -10.63 2.86 -4.08
C ASP A 9 -9.19 2.34 -4.21
N ALA A 10 -8.30 3.10 -4.88
CA ALA A 10 -6.89 2.75 -5.00
C ALA A 10 -6.15 2.78 -3.65
N ILE A 11 -6.40 3.80 -2.82
CA ILE A 11 -5.83 3.91 -1.46
C ILE A 11 -6.25 2.69 -0.64
N GLU A 12 -7.54 2.35 -0.64
CA GLU A 12 -8.06 1.21 0.11
C GLU A 12 -7.47 -0.12 -0.38
N ALA A 13 -7.37 -0.32 -1.70
CA ALA A 13 -6.78 -1.52 -2.27
C ALA A 13 -5.30 -1.69 -1.88
N VAL A 14 -4.52 -0.61 -1.93
CA VAL A 14 -3.10 -0.61 -1.54
C VAL A 14 -2.95 -0.86 -0.03
N GLU A 15 -3.82 -0.28 0.80
CA GLU A 15 -3.81 -0.52 2.25
C GLU A 15 -4.11 -1.99 2.58
N ARG A 16 -5.10 -2.60 1.90
CA ARG A 16 -5.43 -4.02 2.06
C ARG A 16 -4.28 -4.93 1.64
N LEU A 17 -3.64 -4.62 0.50
CA LEU A 17 -2.45 -5.35 0.04
C LEU A 17 -1.32 -5.26 1.06
N ARG A 18 -1.04 -4.06 1.60
CA ARG A 18 -0.04 -3.87 2.64
C ARG A 18 -0.29 -4.76 3.86
N LYS A 19 -1.53 -4.78 4.36
CA LYS A 19 -1.91 -5.62 5.52
C LYS A 19 -1.72 -7.10 5.23
N ALA A 20 -2.10 -7.57 4.04
CA ALA A 20 -1.90 -8.96 3.64
C ALA A 20 -0.41 -9.34 3.61
N MET A 21 0.44 -8.50 3.03
CA MET A 21 1.89 -8.77 2.95
C MET A 21 2.58 -8.75 4.32
N VAL A 22 2.08 -7.96 5.27
CA VAL A 22 2.59 -8.00 6.65
C VAL A 22 2.27 -9.33 7.31
N LEU A 23 1.10 -9.92 7.07
CA LEU A 23 0.76 -11.25 7.59
C LEU A 23 1.70 -12.32 7.02
N ASP A 24 2.12 -12.19 5.76
CA ASP A 24 3.09 -13.11 5.18
C ASP A 24 4.43 -13.09 5.94
N LEU A 25 4.81 -11.99 6.62
CA LEU A 25 6.06 -11.98 7.42
C LEU A 25 6.04 -12.92 8.62
N ASP A 26 4.86 -13.30 9.10
CA ASP A 26 4.69 -14.18 10.26
C ASP A 26 4.64 -15.67 9.87
N ASP A 27 4.77 -16.00 8.57
CA ASP A 27 4.79 -17.40 8.10
C ASP A 27 6.10 -18.09 8.50
N SER A 28 5.99 -19.13 9.34
CA SER A 28 7.12 -19.92 9.84
C SER A 28 7.82 -20.75 8.77
N ASP A 29 7.18 -21.01 7.64
CA ASP A 29 7.72 -21.81 6.53
C ASP A 29 8.51 -20.95 5.53
N LEU A 30 8.52 -19.62 5.71
CA LEU A 30 9.27 -18.72 4.83
C LEU A 30 10.77 -18.87 4.97
N LYS A 31 11.41 -19.16 3.84
CA LYS A 31 12.87 -19.13 3.73
C LYS A 31 13.37 -17.68 3.79
N ALA A 32 14.58 -17.49 4.30
CA ALA A 32 15.22 -16.17 4.42
C ALA A 32 15.19 -15.32 3.13
N LYS A 33 15.38 -15.95 1.95
CA LYS A 33 15.25 -15.24 0.66
C LYS A 33 13.84 -14.72 0.42
N GLY A 34 12.80 -15.50 0.76
CA GLY A 34 11.40 -15.08 0.66
C GLY A 34 11.08 -13.89 1.57
N LEU A 35 11.60 -13.90 2.80
CA LEU A 35 11.45 -12.76 3.72
C LEU A 35 12.04 -11.46 3.16
N VAL A 36 13.19 -11.51 2.48
CA VAL A 36 13.79 -10.32 1.85
C VAL A 36 12.89 -9.79 0.73
N TRP A 37 12.32 -10.67 -0.10
CA TRP A 37 11.39 -10.28 -1.16
C TRP A 37 10.11 -9.64 -0.61
N ILE A 38 9.53 -10.22 0.44
CA ILE A 38 8.31 -9.68 1.09
C ILE A 38 8.61 -8.31 1.70
N ARG A 39 9.72 -8.16 2.44
CA ARG A 39 10.12 -6.86 3.01
C ARG A 39 10.35 -5.79 1.94
N TRP A 40 10.98 -6.15 0.83
CA TRP A 40 11.17 -5.24 -0.28
C TRP A 40 9.83 -4.83 -0.92
N GLY A 41 8.94 -5.80 -1.13
CA GLY A 41 7.59 -5.54 -1.64
C GLY A 41 6.78 -4.61 -0.73
N ILE A 42 6.79 -4.84 0.59
CA ILE A 42 6.14 -3.95 1.58
C ILE A 42 6.67 -2.52 1.45
N SER A 43 7.99 -2.34 1.32
CA SER A 43 8.60 -1.01 1.16
C SER A 43 8.11 -0.28 -0.09
N ILE A 44 7.90 -0.98 -1.21
CA ILE A 44 7.34 -0.40 -2.44
C ILE A 44 5.88 0.00 -2.22
N ILE A 45 5.07 -0.90 -1.64
CA ILE A 45 3.65 -0.65 -1.38
C ILE A 45 3.47 0.53 -0.42
N ASP A 46 4.30 0.65 0.62
CA ASP A 46 4.30 1.80 1.53
C ASP A 46 4.58 3.12 0.80
N GLN A 47 5.52 3.13 -0.15
CA GLN A 47 5.80 4.32 -0.95
C GLN A 47 4.61 4.70 -1.83
N VAL A 48 3.98 3.73 -2.50
CA VAL A 48 2.79 3.95 -3.32
C VAL A 48 1.64 4.50 -2.47
N TYR A 49 1.39 3.91 -1.30
CA TYR A 49 0.35 4.37 -0.38
C TYR A 49 0.53 5.85 0.00
N ARG A 50 1.75 6.25 0.40
CA ARG A 50 2.06 7.64 0.76
C ARG A 50 1.87 8.62 -0.40
N ILE A 51 2.20 8.22 -1.62
CA ILE A 51 1.98 9.05 -2.82
C ILE A 51 0.48 9.27 -3.03
N LEU A 52 -0.34 8.21 -2.94
CA LEU A 52 -1.78 8.31 -3.12
C LEU A 52 -2.45 9.17 -2.03
N GLU A 53 -2.02 9.03 -0.78
CA GLU A 53 -2.48 9.91 0.31
C GLU A 53 -2.09 11.36 0.06
N GLY A 54 -0.86 11.64 -0.37
CA GLY A 54 -0.44 13.00 -0.70
C GLY A 54 -1.24 13.64 -1.84
N VAL A 55 -1.62 12.84 -2.86
CA VAL A 55 -2.52 13.29 -3.93
C VAL A 55 -3.92 13.58 -3.39
N ARG A 56 -4.46 12.73 -2.52
CA ARG A 56 -5.77 12.96 -1.87
C ARG A 56 -5.75 14.25 -1.06
N ASP A 57 -4.73 14.44 -0.24
CA ASP A 57 -4.62 15.61 0.62
C ASP A 57 -4.51 16.90 -0.21
N SER A 58 -3.70 16.88 -1.28
CA SER A 58 -3.58 18.01 -2.22
C SER A 58 -4.91 18.35 -2.92
N LEU A 59 -5.75 17.35 -3.20
CA LEU A 59 -7.08 17.58 -3.80
C LEU A 59 -8.06 18.19 -2.78
N ASN A 60 -7.97 17.77 -1.52
CA ASN A 60 -8.86 18.26 -0.45
C ASN A 60 -8.43 19.64 0.09
N GLU A 61 -7.18 20.05 -0.08
CA GLU A 61 -6.69 21.40 0.26
C GLU A 61 -7.06 22.46 -0.79
N GLY A 62 -7.44 22.05 -2.00
CA GLY A 62 -7.85 22.93 -3.10
C GLY A 62 -9.34 23.23 -3.18
N ASP A 63 -10.15 22.60 -2.32
CA ASP A 63 -11.59 22.86 -2.09
C ASP A 63 -11.79 23.81 -0.88
#